data_AF-A0A3L6N5V0-F1
#
_entry.id   AF-A0A3L6N5V0-F1
#
_cell.length_a   1.000
_cell.length_b   1.000
_cell.length_c   1.000
_cell.angle_alpha   90.00
_cell.angle_beta   90.00
_cell.angle_gamma   90.00
#
_symmetry.space_group_name_H-M   'P 1'
#
loop_
_entity.id
_entity.type
_entity.pdbx_description
1 polymer ?
#
loop_
_entity_poly.entity_id
_entity_poly.type
_entity_poly.pdbx_seq_one_letter_code
_entity_poly.pdbx_strand_id
1 'polypeptide(L)'
;MMVVAKTRGEGFLVKLWIESLRRTTTGKGLTIERDDVDSRGKVVMTFLLMAAEQELKAQNTRHKDIWSCLTSVASTRWSRCMQMHIPNHLDFNRSSVRHQNKKNWANFEAKVEMERAAFRRVTKGIQEVQSAMGILDSPLPSGPSFAQVDTFWYPASGIKTGRDNEKLSASVQQTKLDREDVNNSLFLSGFKGTRKLEKAARSRAYATCPVCREPNSIQTLLLRTSPKDNKTPHLPLPNQRLELKCPLAVGNCPEVDIIAPITCCDGCAFLLMRVDKRLNPLPISHQIVAALPLVSLQDKQNRRLWRQKLAEVYRHRFHDSTVLSVFLATICTRIENVPSLAHSKCLKRCRDELARLPGIHVPKSASPKLVTSLPSSVDNVVPPQQVAFFACLGNKFYRKAVLSHPVEGFVVLVQLAASMNVVKPESIRNLVWKRLLCHFIEQDLRLRTSFGTEYAHAMLREIMQESRSSSQEGHGKFVIALPKQRTSISLTSLANTYLIPPGSSAISHFFRIARFGEVYSTTEYNAVLAMFLHMLASIKYHSEEATDILEEMQGVANKLRHVGEDMRSVFEDPTSVDEPGAAYVIAHLESWLKDIVLRN
;
A
#
# COMPACT_ATOMS: atom_id res chain seq x y z
N MET A 1 15.46 10.89 49.95
CA MET A 1 14.47 11.88 50.41
C MET A 1 13.10 11.75 49.76
N MET A 2 12.96 11.74 48.43
CA MET A 2 11.62 11.75 47.78
C MET A 2 10.77 10.48 48.02
N VAL A 3 11.41 9.32 48.18
CA VAL A 3 10.74 8.05 48.56
C VAL A 3 10.20 8.14 49.99
N VAL A 4 11.08 8.42 50.95
CA VAL A 4 10.75 8.59 52.37
C VAL A 4 9.65 9.62 52.59
N ALA A 5 9.66 10.73 51.85
CA ALA A 5 8.63 11.76 51.94
C ALA A 5 7.26 11.31 51.39
N LYS A 6 7.22 10.47 50.34
CA LYS A 6 5.97 9.98 49.74
C LYS A 6 5.41 8.73 50.39
N THR A 7 6.26 7.89 50.97
CA THR A 7 5.89 6.59 51.51
C THR A 7 5.96 6.53 53.03
N ARG A 8 6.41 7.62 53.67
CA ARG A 8 6.65 7.72 55.12
C ARG A 8 7.56 6.62 55.70
N GLY A 9 8.30 5.92 54.85
CA GLY A 9 9.15 4.79 55.25
C GLY A 9 8.43 3.44 55.35
N GLU A 10 7.13 3.35 55.05
CA GLU A 10 6.38 2.09 55.14
C GLU A 10 6.65 1.19 53.91
N GLY A 11 7.09 -0.04 54.16
CA GLY A 11 7.55 -0.97 53.12
C GLY A 11 6.51 -1.27 52.03
N PHE A 12 5.22 -1.40 52.38
CA PHE A 12 4.17 -1.67 51.38
C PHE A 12 3.90 -0.45 50.47
N LEU A 13 3.96 0.77 51.01
CA LEU A 13 3.81 2.01 50.24
C LEU A 13 5.00 2.24 49.31
N VAL A 14 6.21 1.82 49.72
CA VAL A 14 7.39 1.81 48.85
C VAL A 14 7.21 0.86 47.67
N LYS A 15 6.70 -0.36 47.91
CA LYS A 15 6.39 -1.33 46.84
C LYS A 15 5.33 -0.78 45.86
N LEU A 16 4.24 -0.18 46.36
CA LEU A 16 3.20 0.45 45.54
C LEU A 16 3.74 1.65 44.74
N TRP A 17 4.59 2.47 45.36
CA TRP A 17 5.23 3.61 44.70
C TRP A 17 6.18 3.17 43.57
N ILE A 18 6.99 2.14 43.80
CA ILE A 18 7.85 1.53 42.78
C ILE A 18 7.02 0.98 41.62
N GLU A 19 5.93 0.26 41.93
CA GLU A 19 5.06 -0.34 40.92
C GLU A 19 4.31 0.72 40.09
N SER A 20 3.85 1.80 40.73
CA SER A 20 3.30 2.97 40.06
C SER A 20 4.32 3.64 39.15
N LEU A 21 5.57 3.80 39.63
CA LEU A 21 6.65 4.38 38.84
C LEU A 21 6.97 3.50 37.63
N ARG A 22 7.14 2.20 37.82
CA ARG A 22 7.35 1.22 36.75
C ARG A 22 6.26 1.31 35.71
N ARG A 23 4.98 1.30 36.09
CA ARG A 23 3.85 1.46 35.15
C ARG A 23 3.93 2.76 34.36
N THR A 24 4.31 3.88 35.00
CA THR A 24 4.53 5.16 34.29
C THR A 24 5.78 5.19 33.41
N THR A 25 6.81 4.39 33.72
CA THR A 25 8.07 4.34 32.96
C THR A 25 8.09 3.29 31.85
N THR A 26 7.39 2.15 31.98
CA THR A 26 7.28 1.10 30.95
C THR A 26 6.10 1.33 30.00
N GLY A 27 5.02 1.99 30.44
CA GLY A 27 3.83 2.24 29.63
C GLY A 27 4.02 3.33 28.55
N LYS A 28 5.00 4.22 28.72
CA LYS A 28 5.46 5.16 27.70
C LYS A 28 6.78 4.64 27.16
N GLY A 29 6.76 3.73 26.17
CA GLY A 29 7.91 3.62 25.29
C GLY A 29 8.25 5.04 24.84
N LEU A 30 9.47 5.52 25.07
CA LEU A 30 9.89 6.93 24.91
C LEU A 30 9.53 7.47 23.51
N THR A 31 8.27 7.82 23.29
CA THR A 31 7.78 8.59 22.16
C THR A 31 8.06 10.03 22.53
N ILE A 32 9.32 10.42 22.33
CA ILE A 32 9.81 11.75 22.63
C ILE A 32 9.12 12.69 21.65
N GLU A 33 8.26 13.56 22.18
CA GLU A 33 7.55 14.56 21.38
C GLU A 33 8.57 15.53 20.75
N ARG A 34 8.45 15.71 19.42
CA ARG A 34 9.33 16.53 18.56
C ARG A 34 8.91 18.00 18.56
N ASP A 35 8.82 18.60 19.74
CA ASP A 35 8.52 20.03 19.89
C ASP A 35 9.76 20.92 19.95
N ASP A 36 10.93 20.31 19.84
CA ASP A 36 12.26 20.92 19.82
C ASP A 36 12.57 21.77 18.57
N VAL A 37 11.58 21.97 17.70
CA VAL A 37 11.80 22.70 16.44
C VAL A 37 11.69 24.20 16.65
N ASP A 38 12.88 24.79 16.64
CA ASP A 38 13.12 26.23 16.53
C ASP A 38 12.23 26.86 15.46
N SER A 39 11.51 27.94 15.81
CA SER A 39 10.63 28.70 14.92
C SER A 39 11.36 29.12 13.64
N ARG A 40 12.68 29.32 13.72
CA ARG A 40 13.56 29.62 12.58
C ARG A 40 13.48 28.60 11.45
N GLY A 41 13.30 27.30 11.73
CA GLY A 41 13.18 26.28 10.67
C GLY A 41 11.91 26.41 9.84
N LYS A 42 10.80 26.76 10.49
CA LYS A 42 9.53 27.03 9.82
C LYS A 42 9.63 28.28 8.96
N VAL A 43 10.25 29.33 9.49
CA VAL A 43 10.48 30.60 8.79
C VAL A 43 11.32 30.41 7.54
N VAL A 44 12.45 29.70 7.63
CA VAL A 44 13.33 29.45 6.49
C VAL A 44 12.64 28.57 5.42
N MET A 45 11.86 27.57 5.83
CA MET A 45 11.07 26.78 4.87
C MET A 45 10.01 27.63 4.16
N THR A 46 9.38 28.57 4.87
CA THR A 46 8.41 29.51 4.30
C THR A 46 9.08 30.39 3.25
N PHE A 47 10.25 30.95 3.55
CA PHE A 47 11.05 31.71 2.58
C PHE A 47 11.46 30.88 1.36
N LEU A 48 11.78 29.59 1.54
CA LEU A 48 12.08 28.70 0.41
C LEU A 48 10.87 28.53 -0.52
N LEU A 49 9.66 28.36 0.04
CA LEU A 49 8.43 28.26 -0.75
C LEU A 49 8.11 29.58 -1.45
N MET A 50 8.24 30.73 -0.77
CA MET A 50 8.03 32.05 -1.37
C MET A 50 9.05 32.33 -2.49
N ALA A 51 10.33 31.99 -2.28
CA ALA A 51 11.36 32.13 -3.31
C ALA A 51 11.06 31.24 -4.53
N ALA A 52 10.62 30.00 -4.31
CA ALA A 52 10.20 29.11 -5.40
C ALA A 52 8.98 29.63 -6.15
N GLU A 53 8.02 30.25 -5.47
CA GLU A 53 6.87 30.92 -6.08
C GLU A 53 7.28 32.16 -6.89
N GLN A 54 8.21 32.96 -6.39
CA GLN A 54 8.75 34.12 -7.10
C GLN A 54 9.45 33.70 -8.40
N GLU A 55 10.21 32.62 -8.36
CA GLU A 55 10.84 32.02 -9.55
C GLU A 55 9.81 31.59 -10.61
N LEU A 56 8.59 31.20 -10.22
CA LEU A 56 7.51 30.88 -11.17
C LEU A 56 6.88 32.10 -11.83
N LYS A 57 6.87 33.23 -11.14
CA LYS A 57 6.32 34.50 -11.66
C LYS A 57 7.24 35.15 -12.70
N ALA A 58 8.49 34.70 -12.80
CA ALA A 58 9.41 35.14 -13.84
C ALA A 58 8.96 34.72 -15.25
N GLN A 59 9.18 35.56 -16.26
CA GLN A 59 8.61 35.37 -17.61
C GLN A 59 9.02 34.05 -18.30
N ASN A 60 10.16 33.45 -17.91
CA ASN A 60 10.72 32.24 -18.53
C ASN A 60 10.30 30.90 -17.87
N THR A 61 9.41 30.91 -16.87
CA THR A 61 9.07 29.72 -16.07
C THR A 61 7.56 29.45 -15.97
N ARG A 62 6.74 30.15 -16.76
CA ARG A 62 5.26 30.15 -16.72
C ARG A 62 4.57 28.77 -16.77
N HIS A 63 5.27 27.72 -17.19
CA HIS A 63 4.71 26.35 -17.28
C HIS A 63 5.13 25.43 -16.12
N LYS A 64 5.93 25.90 -15.16
CA LYS A 64 6.41 25.09 -14.04
C LYS A 64 5.48 25.24 -12.84
N ASP A 65 5.40 24.20 -12.02
CA ASP A 65 4.82 24.31 -10.68
C ASP A 65 5.92 24.52 -9.62
N ILE A 66 5.52 24.85 -8.40
CA ILE A 66 6.47 25.14 -7.30
C ILE A 66 7.31 23.91 -6.95
N TRP A 67 6.76 22.71 -7.13
CA TRP A 67 7.46 21.45 -6.92
C TRP A 67 8.54 21.21 -7.98
N SER A 68 8.33 21.69 -9.21
CA SER A 68 9.29 21.68 -10.32
C SER A 68 10.46 22.62 -10.02
N CYS A 69 10.20 23.80 -9.47
CA CYS A 69 11.25 24.71 -8.99
C CYS A 69 12.10 24.03 -7.90
N LEU A 70 11.45 23.40 -6.92
CA LEU A 70 12.13 22.70 -5.84
C LEU A 70 12.84 21.42 -6.28
N THR A 71 12.45 20.79 -7.38
CA THR A 71 13.15 19.61 -7.92
C THR A 71 14.25 19.95 -8.92
N SER A 72 14.27 21.18 -9.44
CA SER A 72 15.32 21.61 -10.35
C SER A 72 16.71 21.48 -9.70
N VAL A 73 17.51 20.59 -10.29
CA VAL A 73 18.95 20.56 -10.07
C VAL A 73 19.47 21.81 -10.76
N ALA A 74 20.05 22.74 -10.01
CA ALA A 74 20.80 23.82 -10.65
C ALA A 74 21.83 23.13 -11.54
N SER A 75 21.66 23.30 -12.84
CA SER A 75 22.47 22.66 -13.85
C SER A 75 23.94 22.99 -13.59
N THR A 76 24.80 21.97 -13.60
CA THR A 76 26.26 22.12 -13.68
C THR A 76 26.73 22.84 -14.96
N ARG A 77 25.82 23.27 -15.85
CA ARG A 77 26.13 24.17 -16.98
C ARG A 77 26.03 25.67 -16.67
N TRP A 78 25.43 26.09 -15.56
CA TRP A 78 25.43 27.51 -15.19
C TRP A 78 26.75 27.97 -14.52
N SER A 79 27.68 27.05 -14.29
CA SER A 79 28.99 27.33 -13.70
C SER A 79 30.08 27.74 -14.71
N ARG A 80 29.76 28.03 -15.98
CA ARG A 80 30.78 28.48 -16.96
C ARG A 80 30.55 29.82 -17.63
N CYS A 81 29.39 30.46 -17.47
CA CYS A 81 29.23 31.83 -17.96
C CYS A 81 28.68 32.73 -16.85
N MET A 82 29.54 33.67 -16.45
CA MET A 82 29.31 34.86 -15.66
C MET A 82 29.30 34.73 -14.14
N GLN A 83 30.47 35.08 -13.60
CA GLN A 83 30.66 35.81 -12.35
C GLN A 83 29.60 36.91 -12.18
N MET A 84 28.65 36.68 -11.27
CA MET A 84 28.34 37.62 -10.19
C MET A 84 27.92 36.79 -8.97
N HIS A 85 28.57 37.02 -7.83
CA HIS A 85 28.29 36.36 -6.56
C HIS A 85 26.94 36.79 -5.99
N ILE A 86 25.83 36.36 -6.61
CA ILE A 86 24.53 36.31 -5.97
C ILE A 86 24.14 34.84 -5.95
N PRO A 87 24.19 34.17 -4.79
CA PRO A 87 23.58 32.85 -4.66
C PRO A 87 22.15 32.94 -5.20
N ASN A 88 21.78 32.06 -6.14
CA ASN A 88 20.38 31.92 -6.53
C ASN A 88 19.55 31.86 -5.23
N HIS A 89 18.57 32.75 -5.10
CA HIS A 89 17.78 32.93 -3.87
C HIS A 89 17.24 31.59 -3.37
N LEU A 90 16.92 30.69 -4.30
CA LEU A 90 16.47 29.33 -4.00
C LEU A 90 17.59 28.47 -3.38
N ASP A 91 18.82 28.49 -3.92
CA ASP A 91 19.95 27.71 -3.39
C ASP A 91 20.47 28.22 -2.04
N PHE A 92 20.39 29.54 -1.80
CA PHE A 92 20.62 30.12 -0.47
C PHE A 92 19.61 29.56 0.54
N ASN A 93 18.31 29.66 0.24
CA ASN A 93 17.26 29.18 1.13
C ASN A 93 17.34 27.67 1.36
N ARG A 94 17.68 26.86 0.34
CA ARG A 94 17.92 25.41 0.49
C ARG A 94 19.04 25.11 1.49
N SER A 95 20.13 25.86 1.44
CA SER A 95 21.28 25.71 2.34
C SER A 95 20.92 26.10 3.77
N SER A 96 20.13 27.16 3.94
CA SER A 96 19.59 27.58 5.23
C SER A 96 18.66 26.52 5.85
N VAL A 97 17.75 25.92 5.05
CA VAL A 97 16.91 24.79 5.51
C VAL A 97 17.78 23.62 5.97
N ARG A 98 18.83 23.28 5.21
CA ARG A 98 19.75 22.20 5.56
C ARG A 98 20.46 22.46 6.88
N HIS A 99 20.98 23.67 7.08
CA HIS A 99 21.65 24.07 8.31
C HIS A 99 20.70 23.94 9.52
N GLN A 100 19.47 24.44 9.38
CA GLN A 100 18.50 24.37 10.47
C GLN A 100 18.06 22.93 10.77
N ASN A 101 17.91 22.07 9.76
CA ASN A 101 17.68 20.64 9.97
C ASN A 101 18.84 19.99 10.75
N LYS A 102 20.09 20.34 10.48
CA LYS A 102 21.24 19.82 11.24
C LYS A 102 21.20 20.27 12.70
N LYS A 103 20.90 21.55 12.95
CA LYS A 103 20.80 22.12 14.30
C LYS A 103 19.65 21.50 15.10
N ASN A 104 18.46 21.43 14.53
CA ASN A 104 17.30 20.81 15.16
C ASN A 104 17.54 19.33 15.48
N TRP A 105 18.29 18.61 14.63
CA TRP A 105 18.63 17.23 14.89
C TRP A 105 19.57 17.08 16.10
N ALA A 106 20.64 17.89 16.17
CA ALA A 106 21.57 17.85 17.31
C ALA A 106 20.86 18.18 18.64
N ASN A 107 19.93 19.13 18.63
CA ASN A 107 19.11 19.45 19.80
C ASN A 107 18.23 18.26 20.24
N PHE A 108 17.63 17.55 19.27
CA PHE A 108 16.86 16.35 19.55
C PHE A 108 17.73 15.24 20.13
N GLU A 109 18.90 14.96 19.53
CA GLU A 109 19.84 13.96 20.04
C GLU A 109 20.20 14.25 21.50
N ALA A 110 20.55 15.50 21.81
CA ALA A 110 20.83 15.91 23.18
C ALA A 110 19.62 15.74 24.12
N LYS A 111 18.40 16.05 23.67
CA LYS A 111 17.17 15.84 24.45
C LYS A 111 16.92 14.36 24.72
N VAL A 112 17.08 13.50 23.70
CA VAL A 112 16.92 12.04 23.83
C VAL A 112 17.95 11.47 24.81
N GLU A 113 19.20 11.89 24.70
CA GLU A 113 20.26 11.50 25.63
C GLU A 113 19.95 11.94 27.06
N MET A 114 19.46 13.17 27.25
CA MET A 114 19.07 13.71 28.55
C MET A 114 17.90 12.95 29.18
N GLU A 115 16.81 12.73 28.45
CA GLU A 115 15.64 12.01 28.95
C GLU A 115 15.99 10.55 29.29
N ARG A 116 16.85 9.89 28.51
CA ARG A 116 17.35 8.55 28.82
C ARG A 116 18.29 8.52 30.00
N ALA A 117 19.15 9.53 30.16
CA ALA A 117 19.98 9.66 31.36
C ALA A 117 19.10 9.88 32.61
N ALA A 118 18.00 10.63 32.50
CA ALA A 118 17.00 10.77 33.56
C ALA A 118 16.32 9.42 33.85
N PHE A 119 15.87 8.70 32.81
CA PHE A 119 15.27 7.38 32.95
C PHE A 119 16.22 6.39 33.64
N ARG A 120 17.49 6.33 33.23
CA ARG A 120 18.50 5.47 33.88
C ARG A 120 18.71 5.82 35.35
N ARG A 121 18.74 7.11 35.69
CA ARG A 121 18.82 7.57 37.09
C ARG A 121 17.60 7.08 37.89
N VAL A 122 16.41 7.17 37.32
CA VAL A 122 15.18 6.67 37.97
C VAL A 122 15.21 5.16 38.13
N THR A 123 15.57 4.40 37.08
CA THR A 123 15.65 2.93 37.13
C THR A 123 16.70 2.45 38.12
N LYS A 124 17.89 3.08 38.13
CA LYS A 124 18.93 2.80 39.11
C LYS A 124 18.45 3.09 40.53
N GLY A 125 17.82 4.24 40.74
CA GLY A 125 17.23 4.59 42.05
C GLY A 125 16.15 3.59 42.49
N ILE A 126 15.32 3.09 41.57
CA ILE A 126 14.36 2.03 41.86
C ILE A 126 15.08 0.74 42.27
N GLN A 127 16.11 0.31 41.55
CA GLN A 127 16.89 -0.88 41.89
C GLN A 127 17.58 -0.75 43.25
N GLU A 128 18.19 0.40 43.55
CA GLU A 128 18.83 0.66 44.85
C GLU A 128 17.82 0.58 46.00
N VAL A 129 16.62 1.14 45.83
CA VAL A 129 15.55 1.03 46.83
C VAL A 129 15.09 -0.42 47.00
N GLN A 130 14.97 -1.18 45.91
CA GLN A 130 14.59 -2.59 45.97
C GLN A 130 15.63 -3.46 46.67
N SER A 131 16.92 -3.22 46.42
CA SER A 131 18.00 -3.91 47.12
C SER A 131 18.01 -3.58 48.62
N ALA A 132 17.81 -2.31 48.98
CA ALA A 132 17.71 -1.89 50.39
C ALA A 132 16.51 -2.54 51.11
N MET A 133 15.38 -2.71 50.42
CA MET A 133 14.23 -3.44 50.96
C MET A 133 14.51 -4.94 51.12
N GLY A 134 15.21 -5.58 50.18
CA GLY A 134 15.60 -6.99 50.30
C GLY A 134 16.55 -7.27 51.47
N ILE A 135 17.37 -6.28 51.85
CA ILE A 135 18.23 -6.35 53.05
C ILE A 135 17.39 -6.25 54.34
N LEU A 136 16.29 -5.49 54.33
CA LEU A 136 15.36 -5.36 55.47
C LEU A 136 14.45 -6.57 55.67
N ASP A 137 14.22 -7.37 54.62
CA ASP A 137 13.42 -8.61 54.67
C ASP A 137 14.26 -9.84 55.13
N SER A 138 15.54 -9.66 55.49
CA SER A 138 16.36 -10.74 56.07
C SER A 138 16.13 -10.84 57.59
N PRO A 139 15.71 -12.01 58.13
CA PRO A 139 15.47 -12.14 59.57
C PRO A 139 16.80 -12.04 60.33
N LEU A 140 16.89 -11.08 61.25
CA LEU A 140 17.97 -11.00 62.24
C LEU A 140 18.07 -12.33 63.01
N PRO A 141 19.29 -12.84 63.31
CA PRO A 141 19.45 -14.08 64.05
C PRO A 141 18.95 -13.90 65.48
N SER A 142 18.06 -14.81 65.87
CA SER A 142 17.37 -14.90 67.16
C SER A 142 18.32 -15.11 68.36
N GLY A 143 18.14 -14.32 69.42
CA GLY A 143 18.73 -14.51 70.77
C GLY A 143 18.40 -13.37 71.74
N PRO A 144 18.36 -13.58 73.08
CA PRO A 144 17.09 -13.43 73.81
C PRO A 144 16.98 -12.31 74.88
N SER A 145 15.72 -11.89 75.08
CA SER A 145 15.03 -11.50 76.34
C SER A 145 15.08 -10.06 76.91
N PHE A 146 13.85 -9.59 77.19
CA PHE A 146 13.32 -8.63 78.19
C PHE A 146 13.79 -7.15 78.22
N ALA A 147 12.88 -6.23 77.86
CA ALA A 147 12.21 -5.27 78.78
C ALA A 147 11.35 -4.24 78.00
N GLN A 148 10.56 -3.48 78.75
CA GLN A 148 9.31 -2.79 78.43
C GLN A 148 9.34 -1.61 77.45
N VAL A 149 8.13 -1.37 76.91
CA VAL A 149 7.53 -0.13 76.38
C VAL A 149 8.21 1.15 76.86
N ASP A 150 8.69 2.01 75.94
CA ASP A 150 8.12 3.35 75.80
C ASP A 150 8.57 4.12 74.56
N THR A 151 7.71 5.07 74.23
CA THR A 151 7.67 5.91 73.04
C THR A 151 8.64 7.11 73.18
N PHE A 152 9.03 7.73 72.05
CA PHE A 152 9.53 9.12 71.86
C PHE A 152 11.06 9.41 71.62
N TRP A 153 11.31 9.91 70.38
CA TRP A 153 12.28 10.94 69.86
C TRP A 153 13.82 10.74 69.81
N TYR A 154 14.31 10.62 68.56
CA TYR A 154 15.38 11.36 67.83
C TYR A 154 16.76 11.64 68.48
N PRO A 155 17.89 11.62 67.73
CA PRO A 155 18.11 12.58 66.64
C PRO A 155 18.91 12.13 65.41
N ALA A 156 18.70 12.91 64.34
CA ALA A 156 19.66 13.05 63.26
C ALA A 156 20.95 13.68 63.78
N SER A 157 22.07 12.94 63.76
CA SER A 157 23.44 13.43 63.48
C SER A 157 24.45 12.39 63.93
N GLY A 158 25.34 12.01 63.00
CA GLY A 158 26.37 11.01 63.29
C GLY A 158 27.02 10.50 62.02
N ILE A 159 27.71 11.38 61.30
CA ILE A 159 28.77 10.95 60.39
C ILE A 159 29.76 10.14 61.22
N LYS A 160 29.83 8.83 60.98
CA LYS A 160 31.01 8.02 61.30
C LYS A 160 31.56 7.46 60.01
N THR A 161 32.61 8.10 59.54
CA THR A 161 33.60 7.54 58.63
C THR A 161 34.16 6.26 59.25
N GLY A 162 33.84 5.11 58.65
CA GLY A 162 34.46 3.83 58.92
C GLY A 162 34.53 3.06 57.62
N ARG A 163 35.73 3.03 57.03
CA ARG A 163 36.06 2.12 55.94
C ARG A 163 35.76 0.70 56.42
N ASP A 164 35.03 -0.07 55.62
CA ASP A 164 35.51 -1.35 55.14
C ASP A 164 34.84 -1.69 53.81
N ASN A 165 35.69 -2.06 52.86
CA ASN A 165 35.37 -2.37 51.49
C ASN A 165 34.75 -3.77 51.40
N GLU A 166 33.48 -3.87 51.05
CA GLU A 166 33.04 -4.99 50.21
C GLU A 166 32.46 -4.44 48.91
N LYS A 167 33.28 -4.60 47.86
CA LYS A 167 32.92 -4.39 46.47
C LYS A 167 31.76 -5.33 46.13
N LEU A 168 30.53 -4.83 46.17
CA LEU A 168 29.46 -5.37 45.34
C LEU A 168 29.74 -4.94 43.90
N SER A 169 30.62 -5.71 43.25
CA SER A 169 30.86 -5.66 41.81
C SER A 169 29.65 -6.20 41.06
N ALA A 170 28.63 -5.36 40.91
CA ALA A 170 27.73 -5.46 39.77
C ALA A 170 28.34 -4.63 38.64
N SER A 171 29.38 -5.16 37.99
CA SER A 171 29.82 -4.65 36.69
C SER A 171 28.72 -4.93 35.66
N VAL A 172 27.69 -4.09 35.64
CA VAL A 172 26.82 -4.00 34.47
C VAL A 172 27.71 -3.41 33.38
N GLN A 173 28.14 -4.29 32.47
CA GLN A 173 28.87 -3.92 31.26
C GLN A 173 28.23 -2.67 30.66
N GLN A 174 29.04 -1.64 30.42
CA GLN A 174 28.73 -0.54 29.51
C GLN A 174 28.63 -1.11 28.08
N THR A 175 27.62 -1.94 27.82
CA THR A 175 27.37 -2.49 26.50
C THR A 175 26.83 -1.35 25.64
N LYS A 176 27.43 -1.18 24.46
CA LYS A 176 27.19 -0.19 23.39
C LYS A 176 25.75 -0.17 22.81
N LEU A 177 24.72 -0.40 23.61
CA LEU A 177 23.31 -0.49 23.19
C LEU A 177 22.57 0.85 23.08
N ASP A 178 23.19 1.99 23.38
CA ASP A 178 22.51 3.30 23.43
C ASP A 178 22.48 4.09 22.11
N ARG A 179 23.39 3.80 21.16
CA ARG A 179 23.49 4.52 19.89
C ARG A 179 22.45 4.06 18.87
N GLU A 180 22.03 2.80 18.92
CA GLU A 180 21.16 2.17 17.92
C GLU A 180 19.75 2.79 17.89
N ASP A 181 19.18 3.17 19.03
CA ASP A 181 17.83 3.75 19.07
C ASP A 181 17.77 5.20 18.55
N VAL A 182 18.79 6.01 18.83
CA VAL A 182 18.93 7.35 18.24
C VAL A 182 19.16 7.22 16.73
N ASN A 183 20.01 6.28 16.32
CA ASN A 183 20.26 5.95 14.92
C ASN A 183 19.00 5.46 14.19
N ASN A 184 18.05 4.86 14.92
CA ASN A 184 16.77 4.40 14.41
C ASN A 184 15.63 5.41 14.61
N SER A 185 15.91 6.63 15.05
CA SER A 185 14.90 7.69 15.19
C SER A 185 14.80 8.55 13.91
N LEU A 186 13.60 9.06 13.63
CA LEU A 186 13.34 10.00 12.54
C LEU A 186 12.80 11.35 13.05
N PHE A 187 12.85 12.38 12.21
CA PHE A 187 12.18 13.67 12.49
C PHE A 187 10.67 13.50 12.64
N LEU A 188 10.08 12.61 11.84
CA LEU A 188 8.67 12.26 11.96
C LEU A 188 8.50 11.35 13.17
N SER A 189 7.88 11.89 14.22
CA SER A 189 7.76 11.27 15.54
C SER A 189 7.14 9.87 15.48
N GLY A 190 7.73 8.93 16.22
CA GLY A 190 7.21 7.58 16.40
C GLY A 190 7.66 6.57 15.34
N PHE A 191 8.14 7.00 14.18
CA PHE A 191 8.70 6.09 13.18
C PHE A 191 10.10 5.62 13.55
N LYS A 192 10.39 4.36 13.22
CA LYS A 192 11.70 3.72 13.39
C LYS A 192 12.37 3.53 12.04
N GLY A 193 13.58 4.03 11.89
CA GLY A 193 14.41 3.81 10.70
C GLY A 193 15.68 4.65 10.71
N THR A 194 16.62 4.28 9.85
CA THR A 194 17.87 5.02 9.70
C THR A 194 17.64 6.27 8.88
N ARG A 195 18.02 7.44 9.41
CA ARG A 195 17.80 8.71 8.70
C ARG A 195 18.71 8.91 7.49
N LYS A 196 20.00 8.56 7.65
CA LYS A 196 21.03 8.69 6.61
C LYS A 196 21.79 7.40 6.45
N LEU A 197 22.14 7.07 5.21
CA LEU A 197 23.01 5.94 4.92
C LEU A 197 24.44 6.42 4.63
N GLU A 198 25.44 5.86 5.33
CA GLU A 198 26.85 6.24 5.18
C GLU A 198 27.41 5.86 3.80
N LYS A 199 26.96 4.74 3.23
CA LYS A 199 27.26 4.35 1.84
C LYS A 199 26.03 4.61 0.97
N ALA A 200 26.23 4.99 -0.28
CA ALA A 200 25.17 4.95 -1.28
C ALA A 200 24.79 3.49 -1.56
N ALA A 201 24.13 2.81 -0.62
CA ALA A 201 23.51 1.54 -0.92
C ALA A 201 22.54 1.80 -2.07
N ARG A 202 22.37 0.81 -2.95
CA ARG A 202 21.37 0.80 -4.04
C ARG A 202 19.91 0.81 -3.51
N SER A 203 19.68 1.36 -2.33
CA SER A 203 18.43 1.39 -1.61
C SER A 203 17.54 2.50 -2.17
N ARG A 204 16.42 2.10 -2.77
CA ARG A 204 15.43 3.02 -3.37
C ARG A 204 14.74 3.97 -2.38
N ALA A 205 14.95 3.82 -1.06
CA ALA A 205 14.41 4.75 -0.05
C ALA A 205 15.35 5.92 0.25
N TYR A 206 16.62 5.85 -0.15
CA TYR A 206 17.60 6.90 0.17
C TYR A 206 18.00 7.61 -1.11
N ALA A 207 17.91 8.92 -1.09
CA ALA A 207 18.26 9.76 -2.22
C ALA A 207 18.67 11.15 -1.73
N THR A 208 19.17 11.96 -2.66
CA THR A 208 19.34 13.38 -2.41
C THR A 208 17.97 14.04 -2.29
N CYS A 209 17.72 14.71 -1.17
CA CYS A 209 16.48 15.43 -0.94
C CYS A 209 16.32 16.54 -2.01
N PRO A 210 15.24 16.59 -2.79
CA PRO A 210 15.06 17.66 -3.78
C PRO A 210 14.90 19.03 -3.11
N VAL A 211 14.33 19.07 -1.90
CA VAL A 211 14.13 20.33 -1.14
C VAL A 211 15.47 20.87 -0.63
N CYS A 212 16.12 20.25 0.36
CA CYS A 212 17.35 20.80 0.96
C CYS A 212 18.66 20.32 0.31
N ARG A 213 18.59 19.46 -0.71
CA ARG A 213 19.76 18.83 -1.37
C ARG A 213 20.66 18.00 -0.45
N GLU A 214 20.17 17.60 0.71
CA GLU A 214 20.90 16.68 1.59
C GLU A 214 21.01 15.29 0.93
N PRO A 215 22.22 14.75 0.71
CA PRO A 215 22.41 13.44 0.09
C PRO A 215 22.00 12.29 1.02
N ASN A 216 21.80 11.11 0.44
CA ASN A 216 21.61 9.82 1.14
C ASN A 216 20.62 9.85 2.31
N SER A 217 19.58 10.67 2.19
CA SER A 217 18.57 10.83 3.24
C SER A 217 17.35 9.97 2.94
N ILE A 218 16.75 9.40 3.98
CA ILE A 218 15.49 8.65 3.86
C ILE A 218 14.42 9.54 3.24
N GLN A 219 13.82 9.06 2.16
CA GLN A 219 12.76 9.76 1.45
C GLN A 219 11.42 9.56 2.15
N THR A 220 10.58 10.56 2.02
CA THR A 220 9.27 10.66 2.66
C THR A 220 8.25 11.02 1.59
N LEU A 221 7.17 10.25 1.54
CA LEU A 221 5.99 10.57 0.73
C LEU A 221 5.20 11.66 1.45
N LEU A 222 4.90 12.74 0.74
CA LEU A 222 4.06 13.81 1.26
C LEU A 222 2.62 13.57 0.80
N LEU A 223 1.69 13.73 1.72
CA LEU A 223 0.26 13.52 1.47
C LEU A 223 -0.48 14.86 1.53
N ARG A 224 -1.38 15.07 0.57
CA ARG A 224 -2.25 16.25 0.45
C ARG A 224 -3.69 15.90 0.78
N THR A 225 -4.49 16.93 1.05
CA THR A 225 -5.94 16.73 1.22
C THR A 225 -6.55 16.27 -0.10
N SER A 226 -7.44 15.29 -0.02
CA SER A 226 -8.31 14.89 -1.12
C SER A 226 -9.06 16.09 -1.73
N PRO A 227 -9.19 16.21 -3.07
CA PRO A 227 -10.00 17.25 -3.71
C PRO A 227 -11.44 17.20 -3.19
N LYS A 228 -12.03 18.36 -2.85
CA LYS A 228 -13.37 18.43 -2.23
C LYS A 228 -14.54 18.20 -3.21
N ASP A 229 -14.29 18.34 -4.50
CA ASP A 229 -15.37 18.63 -5.47
C ASP A 229 -15.90 17.40 -6.21
N ASN A 230 -15.28 16.23 -6.04
CA ASN A 230 -15.73 15.00 -6.70
C ASN A 230 -16.40 14.05 -5.70
N LYS A 231 -17.62 13.61 -6.04
CA LYS A 231 -18.31 12.50 -5.37
C LYS A 231 -18.38 11.34 -6.34
N THR A 232 -17.46 10.40 -6.18
CA THR A 232 -17.48 9.14 -6.89
C THR A 232 -18.66 8.31 -6.34
N PRO A 233 -19.61 7.88 -7.19
CA PRO A 233 -20.69 7.00 -6.77
C PRO A 233 -20.14 5.76 -6.06
N HIS A 234 -20.79 5.33 -4.98
CA HIS A 234 -20.44 4.12 -4.20
C HIS A 234 -19.12 4.17 -3.41
N LEU A 235 -18.37 5.28 -3.44
CA LEU A 235 -17.23 5.45 -2.53
C LEU A 235 -17.72 5.82 -1.11
N PRO A 236 -17.20 5.19 -0.04
CA PRO A 236 -17.61 5.51 1.32
C PRO A 236 -17.44 6.99 1.67
N LEU A 237 -18.42 7.57 2.34
CA LEU A 237 -18.38 8.93 2.87
C LEU A 237 -17.36 9.04 4.03
N PRO A 238 -16.85 10.26 4.32
CA PRO A 238 -15.96 10.46 5.46
C PRO A 238 -16.54 9.91 6.77
N ASN A 239 -15.67 9.37 7.61
CA ASN A 239 -15.96 8.77 8.92
C ASN A 239 -16.85 7.51 8.92
N GLN A 240 -17.21 6.94 7.76
CA GLN A 240 -17.98 5.69 7.73
C GLN A 240 -17.18 4.46 8.14
N ARG A 241 -15.84 4.49 8.01
CA ARG A 241 -14.94 3.35 8.33
C ARG A 241 -15.39 2.04 7.70
N LEU A 242 -15.84 2.08 6.45
CA LEU A 242 -16.37 0.91 5.76
C LEU A 242 -15.25 -0.05 5.36
N GLU A 243 -15.47 -1.34 5.56
CA GLU A 243 -14.62 -2.39 5.03
C GLU A 243 -15.01 -2.70 3.58
N LEU A 244 -14.06 -2.50 2.66
CA LEU A 244 -14.26 -2.76 1.24
C LEU A 244 -13.97 -4.23 0.91
N LYS A 245 -14.87 -4.88 0.15
CA LYS A 245 -14.63 -6.21 -0.43
C LYS A 245 -13.46 -6.20 -1.43
N CYS A 246 -13.31 -5.12 -2.20
CA CYS A 246 -12.30 -5.00 -3.25
C CYS A 246 -11.53 -3.67 -3.15
N PRO A 247 -10.69 -3.48 -2.11
CA PRO A 247 -10.00 -2.22 -1.87
C PRO A 247 -8.99 -1.85 -2.96
N LEU A 248 -8.54 -2.81 -3.77
CA LEU A 248 -7.63 -2.56 -4.89
C LEU A 248 -8.31 -1.86 -6.08
N ALA A 249 -9.65 -1.86 -6.15
CA ALA A 249 -10.38 -1.28 -7.28
C ALA A 249 -10.53 0.25 -7.20
N VAL A 250 -10.37 0.86 -6.02
CA VAL A 250 -10.63 2.29 -5.81
C VAL A 250 -9.43 3.19 -6.15
N GLY A 251 -8.31 2.63 -6.62
CA GLY A 251 -7.06 3.38 -6.84
C GLY A 251 -7.16 4.54 -7.84
N ASN A 252 -8.17 4.53 -8.72
CA ASN A 252 -8.40 5.59 -9.71
C ASN A 252 -9.36 6.68 -9.24
N CYS A 253 -9.97 6.54 -8.05
CA CYS A 253 -10.89 7.54 -7.55
C CYS A 253 -10.14 8.84 -7.21
N PRO A 254 -10.61 10.02 -7.66
CA PRO A 254 -9.99 11.30 -7.32
C PRO A 254 -9.84 11.50 -5.81
N GLU A 255 -10.78 10.97 -5.02
CA GLU A 255 -10.79 11.13 -3.58
C GLU A 255 -9.63 10.41 -2.88
N VAL A 256 -9.07 9.36 -3.51
CA VAL A 256 -7.92 8.63 -2.98
C VAL A 256 -6.58 9.13 -3.52
N ASP A 257 -6.56 10.05 -4.49
CA ASP A 257 -5.34 10.67 -5.02
C ASP A 257 -4.77 11.71 -4.04
N ILE A 258 -4.19 11.20 -2.97
CA ILE A 258 -3.66 11.98 -1.85
C ILE A 258 -2.14 12.17 -1.93
N ILE A 259 -1.47 11.64 -2.97
CA ILE A 259 -0.01 11.68 -3.08
C ILE A 259 0.42 13.01 -3.70
N ALA A 260 1.27 13.77 -3.01
CA ALA A 260 1.86 14.98 -3.57
C ALA A 260 2.93 14.63 -4.64
N PRO A 261 3.14 15.47 -5.67
CA PRO A 261 4.05 15.17 -6.78
C PRO A 261 5.55 15.26 -6.41
N ILE A 262 5.89 15.50 -5.15
CA ILE A 262 7.26 15.61 -4.64
C ILE A 262 7.48 14.66 -3.46
N THR A 263 8.68 14.12 -3.34
CA THR A 263 9.19 13.45 -2.13
C THR A 263 10.30 14.28 -1.53
N CYS A 264 10.55 14.19 -0.22
CA CYS A 264 11.69 14.88 0.40
C CYS A 264 12.24 14.10 1.59
N CYS A 265 13.34 14.56 2.20
CA CYS A 265 13.83 13.94 3.43
C CYS A 265 12.87 14.16 4.60
N ASP A 266 12.94 13.28 5.60
CA ASP A 266 12.12 13.32 6.81
C ASP A 266 12.13 14.70 7.51
N GLY A 267 13.30 15.35 7.60
CA GLY A 267 13.42 16.68 8.20
C GLY A 267 12.73 17.79 7.39
N CYS A 268 12.83 17.76 6.07
CA CYS A 268 12.09 18.71 5.22
C CYS A 268 10.59 18.45 5.28
N ALA A 269 10.17 17.18 5.29
CA ALA A 269 8.76 16.81 5.43
C ALA A 269 8.18 17.32 6.75
N PHE A 270 8.93 17.14 7.84
CA PHE A 270 8.55 17.65 9.16
C PHE A 270 8.38 19.18 9.16
N LEU A 271 9.32 19.93 8.55
CA LEU A 271 9.21 21.39 8.44
C LEU A 271 8.02 21.82 7.57
N LEU A 272 7.82 21.16 6.42
CA LEU A 272 6.70 21.44 5.50
C LEU A 272 5.34 21.27 6.19
N MET A 273 5.18 20.25 7.03
CA MET A 273 3.96 20.03 7.80
C MET A 273 3.69 21.13 8.86
N ARG A 274 4.72 21.89 9.25
CA ARG A 274 4.63 22.95 10.28
C ARG A 274 4.66 24.38 9.71
N VAL A 275 4.76 24.55 8.39
CA VAL A 275 4.64 25.88 7.76
C VAL A 275 3.21 26.40 7.99
N ASP A 276 3.08 27.66 8.38
CA ASP A 276 1.77 28.29 8.58
C ASP A 276 1.00 28.30 7.26
N LYS A 277 -0.21 27.75 7.27
CA LYS A 277 -1.10 27.70 6.11
C LYS A 277 -1.44 29.08 5.56
N ARG A 278 -1.43 30.13 6.39
CA ARG A 278 -1.68 31.52 5.98
C ARG A 278 -0.52 32.13 5.20
N LEU A 279 0.70 31.69 5.52
CA LEU A 279 1.93 32.15 4.88
C LEU A 279 2.41 31.18 3.79
N ASN A 280 1.69 30.08 3.60
CA ASN A 280 2.03 29.05 2.62
C ASN A 280 1.49 29.47 1.24
N PRO A 281 2.37 29.70 0.25
CA PRO A 281 1.93 30.08 -1.09
C PRO A 281 1.25 28.94 -1.86
N LEU A 282 1.24 27.72 -1.30
CA LEU A 282 0.59 26.58 -1.91
C LEU A 282 -0.94 26.71 -1.89
N PRO A 283 -1.62 26.44 -3.03
CA PRO A 283 -3.07 26.27 -3.03
C PRO A 283 -3.51 25.23 -1.99
N ILE A 284 -4.72 25.37 -1.43
CA ILE A 284 -5.25 24.48 -0.39
C ILE A 284 -5.20 22.99 -0.83
N SER A 285 -5.44 22.71 -2.11
CA SER A 285 -5.37 21.37 -2.71
C SER A 285 -3.96 20.76 -2.77
N HIS A 286 -2.93 21.59 -2.62
CA HIS A 286 -1.51 21.21 -2.60
C HIS A 286 -0.89 21.30 -1.19
N GLN A 287 -1.67 21.69 -0.17
CA GLN A 287 -1.18 21.72 1.20
C GLN A 287 -0.90 20.31 1.71
N ILE A 288 0.26 20.13 2.31
CA ILE A 288 0.71 18.87 2.89
C ILE A 288 0.03 18.70 4.26
N VAL A 289 -0.70 17.60 4.42
CA VAL A 289 -1.43 17.27 5.66
C VAL A 289 -0.78 16.15 6.46
N ALA A 290 -0.02 15.28 5.79
CA ALA A 290 0.72 14.20 6.45
C ALA A 290 1.97 13.84 5.65
N ALA A 291 2.84 13.07 6.30
CA ALA A 291 4.07 12.60 5.71
C ALA A 291 4.34 11.15 6.14
N LEU A 292 4.76 10.32 5.19
CA LEU A 292 5.05 8.90 5.38
C LEU A 292 6.51 8.60 5.00
N PRO A 293 7.41 8.38 5.97
CA PRO A 293 8.79 8.06 5.67
C PRO A 293 8.87 6.64 5.10
N LEU A 294 9.74 6.39 4.12
CA LEU A 294 9.92 5.09 3.45
C LEU A 294 10.70 4.08 4.31
N VAL A 295 10.22 3.88 5.54
CA VAL A 295 10.70 2.91 6.52
C VAL A 295 10.18 1.50 6.21
N SER A 296 10.76 0.48 6.85
CA SER A 296 10.27 -0.89 6.74
C SER A 296 8.88 -1.01 7.35
N LEU A 297 7.93 -1.58 6.59
CA LEU A 297 6.57 -1.86 7.06
C LEU A 297 6.44 -3.25 7.69
N GLN A 298 7.51 -4.03 7.72
CA GLN A 298 7.59 -5.26 8.51
C GLN A 298 7.56 -4.95 10.01
N ASP A 299 8.15 -3.81 10.40
CA ASP A 299 8.03 -3.28 11.75
C ASP A 299 6.56 -2.91 12.06
N LYS A 300 6.01 -3.52 13.12
CA LYS A 300 4.60 -3.37 13.48
C LYS A 300 4.24 -1.94 13.89
N GLN A 301 5.18 -1.20 14.50
CA GLN A 301 4.97 0.18 14.94
C GLN A 301 4.91 1.12 13.74
N ASN A 302 5.86 1.01 12.81
CA ASN A 302 5.84 1.76 11.55
C ASN A 302 4.56 1.51 10.78
N ARG A 303 4.17 0.24 10.64
CA ARG A 303 2.93 -0.14 9.93
C ARG A 303 1.68 0.43 10.59
N ARG A 304 1.61 0.44 11.92
CA ARG A 304 0.49 1.05 12.68
C ARG A 304 0.42 2.57 12.43
N LEU A 305 1.55 3.26 12.47
CA LEU A 305 1.60 4.70 12.24
C LEU A 305 1.26 5.07 10.79
N TRP A 306 1.72 4.28 9.81
CA TRP A 306 1.30 4.42 8.42
C TRP A 306 -0.22 4.32 8.28
N ARG A 307 -0.83 3.29 8.87
CA ARG A 307 -2.30 3.12 8.87
C ARG A 307 -3.01 4.31 9.48
N GLN A 308 -2.58 4.75 10.66
CA GLN A 308 -3.20 5.88 11.35
C GLN A 308 -3.15 7.16 10.50
N LYS A 309 -1.96 7.49 9.96
CA LYS A 309 -1.77 8.68 9.14
C LYS A 309 -2.60 8.62 7.85
N LEU A 310 -2.65 7.48 7.20
CA LEU A 310 -3.48 7.29 6.00
C LEU A 310 -4.97 7.38 6.32
N ALA A 311 -5.43 6.79 7.43
CA ALA A 311 -6.81 6.87 7.86
C ALA A 311 -7.22 8.34 8.14
N GLU A 312 -6.35 9.12 8.79
CA GLU A 312 -6.56 10.56 9.00
C GLU A 312 -6.68 11.32 7.67
N VAL A 313 -5.78 11.07 6.70
CA VAL A 313 -5.81 11.74 5.39
C VAL A 313 -7.03 11.34 4.55
N TYR A 314 -7.42 10.06 4.60
CA TYR A 314 -8.66 9.58 4.01
C TYR A 314 -9.91 9.96 4.82
N ARG A 315 -9.77 10.76 5.88
CA ARG A 315 -10.88 11.22 6.74
C ARG A 315 -11.72 10.05 7.28
N HIS A 316 -11.05 8.97 7.65
CA HIS A 316 -11.63 7.74 8.20
C HIS A 316 -12.77 7.13 7.35
N ARG A 317 -12.68 7.26 6.02
CA ARG A 317 -13.61 6.61 5.07
C ARG A 317 -13.54 5.08 5.15
N PHE A 318 -12.34 4.54 5.26
CA PHE A 318 -12.05 3.12 5.14
C PHE A 318 -11.74 2.50 6.49
N HIS A 319 -12.10 1.23 6.66
CA HIS A 319 -11.73 0.42 7.82
C HIS A 319 -10.21 0.17 7.85
N ASP A 320 -9.63 0.06 9.03
CA ASP A 320 -8.18 -0.12 9.26
C ASP A 320 -7.57 -1.32 8.50
N SER A 321 -8.36 -2.37 8.27
CA SER A 321 -7.95 -3.56 7.49
C SER A 321 -7.70 -3.24 6.01
N THR A 322 -8.36 -2.21 5.46
CA THR A 322 -8.35 -1.90 4.02
C THR A 322 -7.50 -0.69 3.64
N VAL A 323 -7.20 0.19 4.60
CA VAL A 323 -6.48 1.46 4.35
C VAL A 323 -5.17 1.27 3.58
N LEU A 324 -4.38 0.24 3.91
CA LEU A 324 -3.11 -0.02 3.21
C LEU A 324 -3.31 -0.57 1.80
N SER A 325 -4.34 -1.38 1.57
CA SER A 325 -4.69 -1.90 0.24
C SER A 325 -5.21 -0.79 -0.67
N VAL A 326 -6.02 0.13 -0.14
CA VAL A 326 -6.45 1.33 -0.87
C VAL A 326 -5.23 2.17 -1.27
N PHE A 327 -4.29 2.41 -0.33
CA PHE A 327 -3.10 3.19 -0.63
C PHE A 327 -2.16 2.48 -1.63
N LEU A 328 -2.06 1.15 -1.59
CA LEU A 328 -1.35 0.35 -2.59
C LEU A 328 -1.96 0.57 -3.99
N ALA A 329 -3.29 0.55 -4.10
CA ALA A 329 -3.99 0.82 -5.36
C ALA A 329 -3.68 2.24 -5.88
N THR A 330 -3.76 3.25 -5.01
CA THR A 330 -3.40 4.63 -5.34
C THR A 330 -1.97 4.73 -5.87
N ILE A 331 -1.00 4.05 -5.25
CA ILE A 331 0.40 4.07 -5.69
C ILE A 331 0.56 3.40 -7.06
N CYS A 332 -0.07 2.24 -7.29
CA CYS A 332 -0.01 1.56 -8.58
C CYS A 332 -0.56 2.45 -9.71
N THR A 333 -1.75 3.02 -9.52
CA THR A 333 -2.33 4.00 -10.47
C THR A 333 -1.42 5.22 -10.65
N ARG A 334 -0.78 5.72 -9.59
CA ARG A 334 0.11 6.87 -9.70
C ARG A 334 1.38 6.55 -10.49
N ILE A 335 1.96 5.35 -10.33
CA ILE A 335 3.17 4.94 -11.05
C ILE A 335 2.97 4.95 -12.57
N GLU A 336 1.78 4.57 -13.05
CA GLU A 336 1.43 4.63 -14.47
C GLU A 336 1.42 6.06 -15.02
N ASN A 337 1.00 7.01 -14.19
CA ASN A 337 0.77 8.40 -14.59
C ASN A 337 1.96 9.33 -14.32
N VAL A 338 3.09 8.85 -13.78
CA VAL A 338 4.22 9.70 -13.36
C VAL A 338 5.35 9.71 -14.41
N PRO A 339 5.68 10.89 -14.99
CA PRO A 339 6.78 11.03 -15.96
C PRO A 339 8.19 11.05 -15.32
N SER A 340 8.32 11.37 -14.02
CA SER A 340 9.63 11.67 -13.41
C SER A 340 10.33 10.45 -12.78
N LEU A 341 11.61 10.26 -13.14
CA LEU A 341 12.45 9.12 -12.74
C LEU A 341 12.66 8.98 -11.22
N ALA A 342 12.75 10.08 -10.47
CA ALA A 342 13.05 10.06 -9.03
C ALA A 342 11.81 9.74 -8.18
N HIS A 343 10.67 10.37 -8.49
CA HIS A 343 9.39 10.09 -7.84
C HIS A 343 8.96 8.64 -8.09
N SER A 344 9.17 8.15 -9.32
CA SER A 344 8.92 6.76 -9.71
C SER A 344 9.69 5.73 -8.86
N LYS A 345 10.95 5.98 -8.48
CA LYS A 345 11.74 5.05 -7.65
C LYS A 345 11.18 4.91 -6.23
N CYS A 346 10.78 6.03 -5.62
CA CYS A 346 10.19 6.05 -4.28
C CYS A 346 8.84 5.32 -4.26
N LEU A 347 7.98 5.61 -5.24
CA LEU A 347 6.67 4.94 -5.38
C LEU A 347 6.82 3.44 -5.62
N LYS A 348 7.74 3.01 -6.50
CA LYS A 348 8.01 1.58 -6.74
C LYS A 348 8.40 0.86 -5.45
N ARG A 349 9.27 1.44 -4.62
CA ARG A 349 9.60 0.85 -3.31
C ARG A 349 8.38 0.77 -2.40
N CYS A 350 7.62 1.86 -2.30
CA CYS A 350 6.43 1.90 -1.46
C CYS A 350 5.44 0.79 -1.84
N ARG A 351 5.19 0.63 -3.15
CA ARG A 351 4.42 -0.47 -3.72
C ARG A 351 5.00 -1.83 -3.30
N ASP A 352 6.31 -2.04 -3.46
CA ASP A 352 6.95 -3.33 -3.15
C ASP A 352 6.84 -3.69 -1.64
N GLU A 353 6.93 -2.70 -0.75
CA GLU A 353 6.72 -2.90 0.70
C GLU A 353 5.26 -3.20 1.03
N LEU A 354 4.31 -2.42 0.49
CA LEU A 354 2.88 -2.60 0.74
C LEU A 354 2.36 -3.92 0.15
N ALA A 355 2.81 -4.32 -1.03
CA ALA A 355 2.36 -5.53 -1.71
C ALA A 355 2.77 -6.84 -1.00
N ARG A 356 3.74 -6.76 -0.08
CA ARG A 356 4.18 -7.87 0.80
C ARG A 356 3.40 -7.94 2.11
N LEU A 357 2.56 -6.95 2.41
CA LEU A 357 1.72 -6.98 3.59
C LEU A 357 0.45 -7.81 3.31
N PRO A 358 -0.10 -8.51 4.32
CA PRO A 358 -1.38 -9.19 4.18
C PRO A 358 -2.48 -8.22 3.73
N GLY A 359 -3.25 -8.58 2.69
CA GLY A 359 -4.32 -7.71 2.20
C GLY A 359 -5.41 -8.36 1.35
N ILE A 360 -5.33 -9.67 1.04
CA ILE A 360 -6.34 -10.38 0.25
C ILE A 360 -6.76 -11.66 0.96
N HIS A 361 -8.07 -11.83 1.13
CA HIS A 361 -8.63 -13.07 1.67
C HIS A 361 -8.64 -14.18 0.61
N VAL A 362 -8.18 -15.36 0.99
CA VAL A 362 -8.20 -16.57 0.16
C VAL A 362 -8.90 -17.70 0.93
N PRO A 363 -9.62 -18.65 0.31
CA PRO A 363 -10.26 -19.75 1.04
C PRO A 363 -9.28 -20.61 1.88
N LYS A 364 -9.74 -21.19 3.02
CA LYS A 364 -8.90 -21.96 3.97
C LYS A 364 -8.20 -23.17 3.33
N SER A 365 -8.81 -23.76 2.29
CA SER A 365 -8.29 -24.91 1.56
C SER A 365 -7.12 -24.56 0.62
N ALA A 366 -6.84 -23.28 0.42
CA ALA A 366 -5.91 -22.77 -0.58
C ALA A 366 -4.50 -22.49 -0.06
N SER A 367 -4.32 -22.44 1.26
CA SER A 367 -3.06 -22.04 1.88
C SER A 367 -1.97 -23.08 1.57
N PRO A 368 -0.97 -22.80 0.73
CA PRO A 368 0.17 -23.68 0.63
C PRO A 368 0.85 -23.65 2.00
N LYS A 369 0.98 -24.81 2.66
CA LYS A 369 1.74 -24.99 3.92
C LYS A 369 3.22 -24.57 3.81
N LEU A 370 3.68 -24.06 2.65
CA LEU A 370 5.08 -24.08 2.26
C LEU A 370 5.86 -22.76 2.34
N VAL A 371 5.30 -21.58 2.70
CA VAL A 371 6.10 -20.33 2.57
C VAL A 371 6.06 -19.34 3.74
N THR A 372 5.20 -19.47 4.75
CA THR A 372 5.21 -18.46 5.84
C THR A 372 5.25 -19.08 7.23
N SER A 373 6.42 -18.98 7.85
CA SER A 373 6.67 -19.02 9.29
C SER A 373 6.01 -17.83 10.03
N LEU A 374 4.76 -17.50 9.72
CA LEU A 374 3.95 -16.59 10.53
C LEU A 374 3.06 -17.40 11.46
N PRO A 375 2.99 -17.04 12.75
CA PRO A 375 2.25 -17.81 13.73
C PRO A 375 0.76 -17.82 13.38
N SER A 376 0.21 -19.03 13.39
CA SER A 376 -1.20 -19.39 13.41
C SER A 376 -2.11 -18.29 13.97
N SER A 377 -2.81 -17.57 13.08
CA SER A 377 -4.02 -16.84 13.43
C SER A 377 -4.97 -16.84 12.23
N VAL A 378 -6.04 -17.64 12.37
CA VAL A 378 -7.46 -17.49 12.00
C VAL A 378 -7.89 -16.81 10.68
N ASP A 379 -7.13 -15.91 10.07
CA ASP A 379 -7.54 -15.18 8.87
C ASP A 379 -6.64 -15.52 7.68
N ASN A 380 -7.22 -16.10 6.62
CA ASN A 380 -6.51 -16.48 5.38
C ASN A 380 -6.13 -15.26 4.52
N VAL A 381 -5.43 -14.30 5.11
CA VAL A 381 -5.06 -13.06 4.45
C VAL A 381 -3.66 -13.20 3.91
N VAL A 382 -3.55 -13.22 2.58
CA VAL A 382 -2.29 -13.40 1.86
C VAL A 382 -1.85 -12.05 1.27
N PRO A 383 -0.53 -11.80 1.13
CA PRO A 383 -0.05 -10.61 0.45
C PRO A 383 -0.49 -10.53 -1.02
N PRO A 384 -0.93 -9.34 -1.51
CA PRO A 384 -1.33 -9.14 -2.91
C PRO A 384 -0.30 -9.62 -3.93
N GLN A 385 0.99 -9.40 -3.65
CA GLN A 385 2.08 -9.86 -4.51
C GLN A 385 2.11 -11.39 -4.65
N GLN A 386 1.92 -12.12 -3.55
CA GLN A 386 1.92 -13.59 -3.58
C GLN A 386 0.68 -14.12 -4.29
N VAL A 387 -0.49 -13.53 -4.04
CA VAL A 387 -1.74 -13.89 -4.71
C VAL A 387 -1.61 -13.74 -6.23
N ALA A 388 -1.09 -12.60 -6.69
CA ALA A 388 -0.87 -12.35 -8.11
C ALA A 388 0.16 -13.32 -8.72
N PHE A 389 1.27 -13.58 -8.02
CA PHE A 389 2.31 -14.51 -8.46
C PHE A 389 1.77 -15.94 -8.64
N PHE A 390 1.12 -16.50 -7.63
CA PHE A 390 0.62 -17.87 -7.69
C PHE A 390 -0.56 -18.01 -8.67
N ALA A 391 -1.36 -16.97 -8.88
CA ALA A 391 -2.37 -16.95 -9.94
C ALA A 391 -1.73 -17.08 -11.33
N CYS A 392 -0.63 -16.37 -11.60
CA CYS A 392 0.12 -16.50 -12.85
C CYS A 392 0.77 -17.89 -13.01
N LEU A 393 1.16 -18.55 -11.92
CA LEU A 393 1.62 -19.95 -11.94
C LEU A 393 0.49 -20.97 -12.12
N GLY A 394 -0.76 -20.53 -12.24
CA GLY A 394 -1.91 -21.40 -12.51
C GLY A 394 -2.53 -22.03 -11.28
N ASN A 395 -2.17 -21.62 -10.06
CA ASN A 395 -2.82 -22.14 -8.85
C ASN A 395 -4.30 -21.75 -8.84
N LYS A 396 -5.17 -22.76 -8.78
CA LYS A 396 -6.63 -22.62 -8.89
C LYS A 396 -7.21 -21.60 -7.92
N PHE A 397 -6.86 -21.68 -6.64
CA PHE A 397 -7.45 -20.84 -5.60
C PHE A 397 -7.03 -19.37 -5.71
N TYR A 398 -5.73 -19.13 -5.94
CA TYR A 398 -5.23 -17.77 -6.15
C TYR A 398 -5.75 -17.18 -7.45
N ARG A 399 -5.88 -17.99 -8.50
CA ARG A 399 -6.50 -17.58 -9.75
C ARG A 399 -7.95 -17.17 -9.55
N LYS A 400 -8.77 -17.97 -8.85
CA LYS A 400 -10.16 -17.58 -8.49
C LYS A 400 -10.17 -16.26 -7.73
N ALA A 401 -9.30 -16.09 -6.72
CA ALA A 401 -9.22 -14.85 -5.96
C ALA A 401 -8.88 -13.63 -6.83
N VAL A 402 -7.90 -13.75 -7.74
CA VAL A 402 -7.53 -12.66 -8.67
C VAL A 402 -8.66 -12.36 -9.67
N LEU A 403 -9.27 -13.38 -10.27
CA LEU A 403 -10.32 -13.22 -11.26
C LEU A 403 -11.63 -12.65 -10.68
N SER A 404 -11.88 -12.86 -9.39
CA SER A 404 -13.03 -12.30 -8.67
C SER A 404 -12.94 -10.79 -8.41
N HIS A 405 -11.77 -10.17 -8.64
CA HIS A 405 -11.63 -8.73 -8.48
C HIS A 405 -12.28 -7.99 -9.67
N PRO A 406 -12.90 -6.81 -9.43
CA PRO A 406 -13.25 -5.88 -10.50
C PRO A 406 -12.04 -5.56 -11.38
N VAL A 407 -12.27 -5.18 -12.63
CA VAL A 407 -11.20 -4.95 -13.63
C VAL A 407 -10.15 -3.98 -13.10
N GLU A 408 -10.56 -2.92 -12.40
CA GLU A 408 -9.67 -1.92 -11.80
C GLU A 408 -8.70 -2.55 -10.77
N GLY A 409 -9.22 -3.41 -9.89
CA GLY A 409 -8.41 -4.11 -8.88
C GLY A 409 -7.55 -5.21 -9.49
N PHE A 410 -8.06 -5.87 -10.54
CA PHE A 410 -7.31 -6.86 -11.31
C PHE A 410 -6.08 -6.24 -11.98
N VAL A 411 -6.19 -5.05 -12.57
CA VAL A 411 -5.06 -4.32 -13.17
C VAL A 411 -3.94 -4.12 -12.16
N VAL A 412 -4.28 -3.72 -10.92
CA VAL A 412 -3.30 -3.55 -9.84
C VAL A 412 -2.56 -4.87 -9.55
N LEU A 413 -3.28 -5.99 -9.48
CA LEU A 413 -2.68 -7.32 -9.25
C LEU A 413 -1.76 -7.76 -10.39
N VAL A 414 -2.18 -7.55 -11.64
CA VAL A 414 -1.35 -7.86 -12.82
C VAL A 414 -0.08 -7.01 -12.84
N GLN A 415 -0.14 -5.74 -12.45
CA GLN A 415 1.05 -4.89 -12.34
C GLN A 415 2.02 -5.37 -11.26
N LEU A 416 1.51 -5.88 -10.13
CA LEU A 416 2.35 -6.49 -9.11
C LEU A 416 3.06 -7.72 -9.66
N ALA A 417 2.34 -8.63 -10.35
CA ALA A 417 2.92 -9.79 -11.00
C ALA A 417 3.95 -9.41 -12.07
N ALA A 418 3.63 -8.47 -12.96
CA ALA A 418 4.51 -7.97 -14.02
C ALA A 418 5.78 -7.32 -13.47
N SER A 419 5.74 -6.77 -12.25
CA SER A 419 6.91 -6.20 -11.59
C SER A 419 7.88 -7.25 -11.02
N MET A 420 7.46 -8.52 -11.00
CA MET A 420 8.29 -9.64 -10.58
C MET A 420 9.00 -10.22 -11.79
N ASN A 421 10.33 -10.16 -11.81
CA ASN A 421 11.17 -10.65 -12.92
C ASN A 421 11.02 -12.17 -13.21
N VAL A 422 10.31 -12.91 -12.37
CA VAL A 422 10.11 -14.36 -12.47
C VAL A 422 8.81 -14.75 -13.19
N VAL A 423 7.88 -13.81 -13.39
CA VAL A 423 6.59 -14.08 -14.04
C VAL A 423 6.77 -13.94 -15.55
N LYS A 424 6.46 -15.00 -16.28
CA LYS A 424 6.52 -15.01 -17.75
C LYS A 424 5.41 -14.14 -18.36
N PRO A 425 5.70 -13.38 -19.45
CA PRO A 425 4.69 -12.58 -20.13
C PRO A 425 3.45 -13.37 -20.58
N GLU A 426 3.63 -14.61 -21.01
CA GLU A 426 2.57 -15.50 -21.49
C GLU A 426 1.60 -15.86 -20.36
N SER A 427 2.12 -16.08 -19.15
CA SER A 427 1.30 -16.31 -17.95
C SER A 427 0.41 -15.11 -17.61
N ILE A 428 0.92 -13.89 -17.82
CA ILE A 428 0.14 -12.66 -17.64
C ILE A 428 -0.94 -12.57 -18.72
N ARG A 429 -0.59 -12.82 -19.98
CA ARG A 429 -1.53 -12.79 -21.10
C ARG A 429 -2.69 -13.77 -20.89
N ASN A 430 -2.41 -15.01 -20.50
CA ASN A 430 -3.43 -16.02 -20.21
C ASN A 430 -4.34 -15.62 -19.05
N LEU A 431 -3.79 -14.96 -18.02
CA LEU A 431 -4.57 -14.46 -16.89
C LEU A 431 -5.48 -13.28 -17.29
N VAL A 432 -4.97 -12.37 -18.14
CA VAL A 432 -5.74 -11.26 -18.71
C VAL A 432 -6.90 -11.75 -19.57
N TRP A 433 -6.63 -12.74 -20.43
CA TRP A 433 -7.66 -13.39 -21.24
C TRP A 433 -8.78 -13.97 -20.37
N LYS A 434 -8.44 -14.75 -19.33
CA LYS A 434 -9.44 -15.31 -18.39
C LYS A 434 -10.24 -14.23 -17.68
N ARG A 435 -9.62 -13.10 -17.31
CA ARG A 435 -10.35 -11.99 -16.68
C ARG A 435 -11.32 -11.32 -17.64
N LEU A 436 -10.96 -11.22 -18.93
CA LEU A 436 -11.86 -10.72 -19.96
C LEU A 436 -13.08 -11.63 -20.12
N LEU A 437 -12.89 -12.95 -20.14
CA LEU A 437 -14.00 -13.91 -20.16
C LEU A 437 -14.89 -13.76 -18.91
N CYS A 438 -14.30 -13.67 -17.72
CA CYS A 438 -15.05 -13.36 -16.50
C CYS A 438 -15.84 -12.06 -16.61
N HIS A 439 -15.31 -11.02 -17.27
CA HIS A 439 -16.03 -9.75 -17.45
C HIS A 439 -17.30 -9.91 -18.29
N PHE A 440 -17.25 -10.70 -19.35
CA PHE A 440 -18.42 -11.00 -20.17
C PHE A 440 -19.46 -11.83 -19.43
N ILE A 441 -19.02 -12.81 -18.62
CA ILE A 441 -19.92 -13.55 -17.73
C ILE A 441 -20.56 -12.61 -16.70
N GLU A 442 -19.81 -11.68 -16.11
CA GLU A 442 -20.35 -10.68 -15.18
C GLU A 442 -21.43 -9.80 -15.85
N GLN A 443 -21.26 -9.41 -17.11
CA GLN A 443 -22.29 -8.63 -17.83
C GLN A 443 -23.52 -9.48 -18.18
N ASP A 444 -23.33 -10.71 -18.65
CA ASP A 444 -24.42 -11.64 -18.95
C ASP A 444 -25.24 -11.95 -17.69
N LEU A 445 -24.58 -12.24 -16.57
CA LEU A 445 -25.25 -12.44 -15.27
C LEU A 445 -26.07 -11.22 -14.86
N ARG A 446 -25.51 -10.00 -14.95
CA ARG A 446 -26.25 -8.76 -14.62
C ARG A 446 -27.50 -8.61 -15.49
N LEU A 447 -27.39 -8.90 -16.78
CA LEU A 447 -28.53 -8.81 -17.71
C LEU A 447 -29.59 -9.86 -17.38
N ARG A 448 -29.19 -11.10 -17.09
CA ARG A 448 -30.08 -12.19 -16.67
C ARG A 448 -30.81 -11.87 -15.38
N THR A 449 -30.12 -11.31 -14.39
CA THR A 449 -30.74 -10.90 -13.12
C THR A 449 -31.72 -9.74 -13.29
N SER A 450 -31.43 -8.80 -14.20
CA SER A 450 -32.23 -7.58 -14.37
C SER A 450 -33.44 -7.76 -15.30
N PHE A 451 -33.31 -8.59 -16.35
CA PHE A 451 -34.29 -8.71 -17.42
C PHE A 451 -34.72 -10.16 -17.74
N GLY A 452 -34.16 -11.15 -17.06
CA GLY A 452 -34.46 -12.56 -17.26
C GLY A 452 -33.56 -13.26 -18.29
N THR A 453 -33.53 -14.59 -18.22
CA THR A 453 -32.63 -15.44 -19.01
C THR A 453 -32.95 -15.42 -20.51
N GLU A 454 -34.23 -15.43 -20.88
CA GLU A 454 -34.66 -15.45 -22.28
C GLU A 454 -34.25 -14.17 -23.01
N TYR A 455 -34.40 -13.02 -22.34
CA TYR A 455 -33.98 -11.73 -22.88
C TYR A 455 -32.47 -11.66 -23.09
N ALA A 456 -31.69 -12.09 -22.08
CA ALA A 456 -30.22 -12.13 -22.20
C ALA A 456 -29.76 -13.07 -23.33
N HIS A 457 -30.41 -14.22 -23.48
CA HIS A 457 -30.13 -15.16 -24.56
C HIS A 457 -30.45 -14.56 -25.95
N ALA A 458 -31.55 -13.82 -26.09
CA ALA A 458 -31.88 -13.11 -27.33
C ALA A 458 -30.81 -12.06 -27.69
N MET A 459 -30.41 -11.22 -26.72
CA MET A 459 -29.36 -10.21 -26.93
C MET A 459 -28.00 -10.83 -27.29
N LEU A 460 -27.64 -11.95 -26.64
CA LEU A 460 -26.40 -12.66 -26.95
C LEU A 460 -26.45 -13.27 -28.37
N ARG A 461 -27.61 -13.78 -28.79
CA ARG A 461 -27.83 -14.31 -30.14
C ARG A 461 -27.66 -13.23 -31.22
N GLU A 462 -28.14 -12.01 -30.98
CA GLU A 462 -27.94 -10.89 -31.92
C GLU A 462 -26.47 -10.57 -32.16
N ILE A 463 -25.65 -10.64 -31.09
CA ILE A 463 -24.19 -10.43 -31.19
C ILE A 463 -23.53 -11.54 -32.04
N MET A 464 -24.02 -12.77 -31.90
CA MET A 464 -23.44 -13.97 -32.54
C MET A 464 -23.92 -14.21 -33.98
N GLN A 465 -24.88 -13.44 -34.48
CA GLN A 465 -25.40 -13.58 -35.84
C GLN A 465 -24.84 -12.50 -36.76
N GLU A 466 -24.51 -12.86 -38.01
CA GLU A 466 -24.18 -11.87 -39.04
C GLU A 466 -25.40 -10.99 -39.33
N SER A 467 -25.21 -9.66 -39.29
CA SER A 467 -26.23 -8.71 -39.74
C SER A 467 -26.52 -8.99 -41.21
N ARG A 468 -27.79 -9.18 -41.60
CA ARG A 468 -28.15 -9.26 -43.02
C ARG A 468 -27.75 -7.96 -43.70
N SER A 469 -26.64 -7.95 -44.43
CA SER A 469 -26.33 -6.84 -45.34
C SER A 469 -27.44 -6.77 -46.38
N SER A 470 -28.12 -5.63 -46.43
CA SER A 470 -29.16 -5.29 -47.40
C SER A 470 -28.55 -5.04 -48.78
N SER A 471 -27.89 -6.04 -49.35
CA SER A 471 -27.32 -5.97 -50.69
C SER A 471 -27.65 -7.25 -51.44
N GLN A 472 -28.93 -7.38 -51.82
CA GLN A 472 -29.36 -8.02 -53.07
C GLN A 472 -30.86 -7.76 -53.27
N GLU A 473 -31.18 -6.61 -53.88
CA GLU A 473 -32.32 -6.55 -54.79
C GLU A 473 -32.01 -7.50 -55.94
N GLY A 474 -32.55 -8.71 -55.87
CA GLY A 474 -32.39 -9.74 -56.88
C GLY A 474 -33.51 -10.75 -56.73
N HIS A 475 -34.53 -10.60 -57.55
CA HIS A 475 -35.73 -11.44 -57.59
C HIS A 475 -35.43 -12.95 -57.54
N GLY A 476 -36.20 -13.67 -56.70
CA GLY A 476 -36.49 -15.09 -56.90
C GLY A 476 -36.09 -16.01 -55.74
N LYS A 477 -37.11 -16.66 -55.15
CA LYS A 477 -37.09 -17.67 -54.07
C LYS A 477 -36.72 -17.15 -52.67
N PHE A 478 -37.77 -17.01 -51.84
CA PHE A 478 -37.66 -17.01 -50.38
C PHE A 478 -37.13 -18.36 -49.89
N VAL A 479 -35.82 -18.55 -49.95
CA VAL A 479 -35.13 -19.49 -49.06
C VAL A 479 -34.95 -18.73 -47.76
N ILE A 480 -35.58 -19.19 -46.68
CA ILE A 480 -35.29 -18.70 -45.32
C ILE A 480 -33.87 -19.19 -45.01
N ALA A 481 -32.86 -18.45 -45.46
CA ALA A 481 -31.49 -18.70 -45.09
C ALA A 481 -31.40 -18.49 -43.57
N LEU A 482 -31.06 -19.56 -42.85
CA LEU A 482 -30.76 -19.47 -41.42
C LEU A 482 -29.68 -18.39 -41.22
N PRO A 483 -29.81 -17.53 -40.20
CA PRO A 483 -28.82 -16.52 -39.93
C PRO A 483 -27.45 -17.19 -39.74
N LYS A 484 -26.47 -16.78 -40.55
CA LYS A 484 -25.12 -17.30 -40.49
C LYS A 484 -24.50 -16.93 -39.15
N GLN A 485 -24.03 -17.94 -38.43
CA GLN A 485 -23.34 -17.76 -37.15
C GLN A 485 -21.98 -17.11 -37.39
N ARG A 486 -21.63 -16.12 -36.57
CA ARG A 486 -20.30 -15.52 -36.57
C ARG A 486 -19.30 -16.51 -36.03
N THR A 487 -18.25 -16.73 -36.81
CA THR A 487 -17.11 -17.62 -36.51
C THR A 487 -15.89 -16.85 -35.96
N SER A 488 -15.94 -15.52 -36.05
CA SER A 488 -14.94 -14.58 -35.55
C SER A 488 -15.62 -13.32 -35.05
N ILE A 489 -15.32 -12.90 -33.82
CA ILE A 489 -15.92 -11.71 -33.19
C ILE A 489 -14.79 -10.87 -32.60
N SER A 490 -14.62 -9.64 -33.10
CA SER A 490 -13.63 -8.72 -32.56
C SER A 490 -14.15 -7.99 -31.32
N LEU A 491 -13.25 -7.62 -30.40
CA LEU A 491 -13.61 -6.78 -29.25
C LEU A 491 -14.17 -5.42 -29.67
N THR A 492 -13.75 -4.89 -30.82
CA THR A 492 -14.33 -3.66 -31.40
C THR A 492 -15.79 -3.84 -31.78
N SER A 493 -16.18 -5.01 -32.30
CA SER A 493 -17.57 -5.30 -32.68
C SER A 493 -18.50 -5.44 -31.46
N LEU A 494 -17.94 -5.68 -30.28
CA LEU A 494 -18.68 -5.75 -29.03
C LEU A 494 -18.89 -4.38 -28.38
N ALA A 495 -18.24 -3.32 -28.87
CA ALA A 495 -18.43 -1.97 -28.34
C ALA A 495 -19.89 -1.54 -28.51
N ASN A 496 -20.46 -0.92 -27.47
CA ASN A 496 -21.87 -0.50 -27.39
C ASN A 496 -22.89 -1.66 -27.37
N THR A 497 -22.45 -2.90 -27.11
CA THR A 497 -23.34 -4.01 -26.75
C THR A 497 -23.53 -4.08 -25.23
N TYR A 498 -24.38 -4.97 -24.72
CA TYR A 498 -24.49 -5.16 -23.26
C TYR A 498 -23.22 -5.77 -22.64
N LEU A 499 -22.40 -6.47 -23.44
CA LEU A 499 -21.12 -7.04 -22.99
C LEU A 499 -20.04 -5.96 -22.80
N ILE A 500 -20.11 -4.88 -23.59
CA ILE A 500 -19.29 -3.67 -23.42
C ILE A 500 -20.22 -2.44 -23.55
N PRO A 501 -20.91 -2.06 -22.46
CA PRO A 501 -21.90 -0.99 -22.49
C PRO A 501 -21.34 0.34 -22.97
N PRO A 502 -22.17 1.18 -23.60
CA PRO A 502 -21.76 2.54 -23.99
C PRO A 502 -21.27 3.32 -22.76
N GLY A 503 -20.09 3.92 -22.87
CA GLY A 503 -19.45 4.65 -21.76
C GLY A 503 -18.73 3.77 -20.72
N SER A 504 -18.66 2.45 -20.91
CA SER A 504 -17.90 1.56 -20.03
C SER A 504 -16.40 1.86 -20.07
N SER A 505 -15.78 2.03 -18.90
CA SER A 505 -14.32 2.15 -18.74
C SER A 505 -13.60 0.79 -18.61
N ALA A 506 -14.31 -0.34 -18.69
CA ALA A 506 -13.71 -1.66 -18.46
C ALA A 506 -12.57 -1.95 -19.46
N ILE A 507 -12.81 -1.71 -20.75
CA ILE A 507 -11.81 -1.93 -21.81
C ILE A 507 -10.63 -0.94 -21.67
N SER A 508 -10.90 0.33 -21.33
CA SER A 508 -9.83 1.29 -21.10
C SER A 508 -8.96 0.90 -19.90
N HIS A 509 -9.52 0.23 -18.89
CA HIS A 509 -8.75 -0.35 -17.80
C HIS A 509 -7.90 -1.54 -18.24
N PHE A 510 -8.40 -2.44 -19.09
CA PHE A 510 -7.60 -3.52 -19.66
C PHE A 510 -6.40 -2.99 -20.48
N PHE A 511 -6.56 -1.91 -21.23
CA PHE A 511 -5.47 -1.26 -21.97
C PHE A 511 -4.33 -0.72 -21.09
N ARG A 512 -4.54 -0.57 -19.78
CA ARG A 512 -3.47 -0.24 -18.83
C ARG A 512 -2.51 -1.41 -18.58
N ILE A 513 -2.86 -2.61 -19.05
CA ILE A 513 -2.03 -3.80 -19.01
C ILE A 513 -1.31 -3.91 -20.35
N ALA A 514 0.03 -3.80 -20.34
CA ALA A 514 0.84 -3.79 -21.56
C ALA A 514 0.60 -4.99 -22.50
N ARG A 515 0.21 -6.15 -21.96
CA ARG A 515 -0.05 -7.39 -22.72
C ARG A 515 -1.47 -7.50 -23.28
N PHE A 516 -2.38 -6.62 -22.91
CA PHE A 516 -3.74 -6.63 -23.44
C PHE A 516 -3.78 -6.23 -24.93
N GLY A 517 -2.83 -5.43 -25.40
CA GLY A 517 -2.75 -5.04 -26.82
C GLY A 517 -2.74 -6.24 -27.76
N GLU A 518 -1.97 -7.28 -27.42
CA GLU A 518 -1.91 -8.54 -28.19
C GLU A 518 -3.27 -9.25 -28.22
N VAL A 519 -3.94 -9.37 -27.06
CA VAL A 519 -5.29 -9.97 -26.96
C VAL A 519 -6.32 -9.21 -27.78
N TYR A 520 -6.16 -7.88 -27.90
CA TYR A 520 -7.08 -7.02 -28.60
C TYR A 520 -6.92 -7.02 -30.13
N SER A 521 -5.70 -7.18 -30.64
CA SER A 521 -5.39 -7.02 -32.07
C SER A 521 -5.35 -8.32 -32.86
N THR A 522 -5.22 -9.47 -32.21
CA THR A 522 -4.90 -10.74 -32.86
C THR A 522 -6.16 -11.49 -33.30
N THR A 523 -6.17 -11.98 -34.54
CA THR A 523 -7.30 -12.66 -35.19
C THR A 523 -7.72 -13.96 -34.50
N GLU A 524 -6.77 -14.69 -33.95
CA GLU A 524 -6.95 -15.96 -33.25
C GLU A 524 -7.81 -15.76 -31.99
N TYR A 525 -7.60 -14.65 -31.28
CA TYR A 525 -8.45 -14.29 -30.14
C TYR A 525 -9.89 -13.95 -30.55
N ASN A 526 -10.12 -13.47 -31.77
CA ASN A 526 -11.47 -13.19 -32.27
C ASN A 526 -12.25 -14.48 -32.56
N ALA A 527 -11.57 -15.47 -33.15
CA ALA A 527 -12.14 -16.80 -33.41
C ALA A 527 -12.51 -17.50 -32.10
N VAL A 528 -11.58 -17.48 -31.13
CA VAL A 528 -11.81 -18.07 -29.82
C VAL A 528 -12.87 -17.32 -29.01
N LEU A 529 -12.93 -15.99 -29.13
CA LEU A 529 -14.00 -15.20 -28.50
C LEU A 529 -15.37 -15.61 -29.04
N ALA A 530 -15.50 -15.87 -30.34
CA ALA A 530 -16.73 -16.37 -30.92
C ALA A 530 -17.14 -17.71 -30.29
N MET A 531 -16.22 -18.69 -30.25
CA MET A 531 -16.47 -19.99 -29.60
C MET A 531 -16.93 -19.82 -28.15
N PHE A 532 -16.27 -18.95 -27.38
CA PHE A 532 -16.64 -18.68 -26.00
C PHE A 532 -18.07 -18.14 -25.87
N LEU A 533 -18.48 -17.19 -26.72
CA LEU A 533 -19.84 -16.64 -26.69
C LEU A 533 -20.89 -17.68 -27.07
N HIS A 534 -20.59 -18.56 -28.04
CA HIS A 534 -21.44 -19.72 -28.36
C HIS A 534 -21.56 -20.69 -27.18
N MET A 535 -20.47 -20.94 -26.45
CA MET A 535 -20.51 -21.74 -25.22
C MET A 535 -21.35 -21.06 -24.13
N LEU A 536 -21.19 -19.74 -23.93
CA LEU A 536 -21.94 -18.97 -22.92
C LEU A 536 -23.45 -18.99 -23.18
N ALA A 537 -23.85 -18.98 -24.46
CA ALA A 537 -25.24 -19.08 -24.87
C ALA A 537 -25.83 -20.48 -24.69
N SER A 538 -25.00 -21.53 -24.85
CA SER A 538 -25.46 -22.92 -24.96
C SER A 538 -25.38 -23.72 -23.65
N ILE A 539 -24.46 -23.35 -22.76
CA ILE A 539 -24.25 -24.06 -21.49
C ILE A 539 -25.18 -23.48 -20.42
N LYS A 540 -25.98 -24.35 -19.79
CA LYS A 540 -26.73 -24.00 -18.58
C LYS A 540 -25.79 -24.06 -17.37
N TYR A 541 -25.67 -22.94 -16.68
CA TYR A 541 -24.86 -22.80 -15.48
C TYR A 541 -25.75 -22.44 -14.28
N HIS A 542 -25.34 -22.88 -13.08
CA HIS A 542 -26.14 -22.73 -11.85
C HIS A 542 -25.54 -21.75 -10.86
N SER A 543 -24.26 -21.42 -11.01
CA SER A 543 -23.59 -20.45 -10.15
C SER A 543 -23.97 -19.00 -10.46
N GLU A 544 -23.89 -18.14 -9.45
CA GLU A 544 -24.04 -16.69 -9.53
C GLU A 544 -22.68 -15.97 -9.57
N GLU A 545 -21.56 -16.70 -9.41
CA GLU A 545 -20.21 -16.15 -9.48
C GLU A 545 -19.56 -16.43 -10.83
N ALA A 546 -19.09 -15.37 -11.51
CA ALA A 546 -18.48 -15.48 -12.83
C ALA A 546 -17.25 -16.41 -12.89
N THR A 547 -16.48 -16.51 -11.80
CA THR A 547 -15.34 -17.42 -11.72
C THR A 547 -15.76 -18.88 -11.66
N ASP A 548 -16.90 -19.19 -11.04
CA ASP A 548 -17.40 -20.56 -10.93
C ASP A 548 -18.04 -21.00 -12.24
N ILE A 549 -18.76 -20.10 -12.91
CA ILE A 549 -19.27 -20.34 -14.27
C ILE A 549 -18.10 -20.60 -15.23
N LEU A 550 -17.02 -19.82 -15.14
CA LEU A 550 -15.83 -20.06 -15.96
C LEU A 550 -15.25 -21.47 -15.71
N GLU A 551 -15.23 -21.93 -14.46
CA GLU A 551 -14.80 -23.29 -14.10
C GLU A 551 -15.77 -24.38 -14.59
N GLU A 552 -17.09 -24.15 -14.50
CA GLU A 552 -18.13 -25.04 -15.05
C GLU A 552 -17.96 -25.18 -16.57
N MET A 553 -17.79 -24.08 -17.29
CA MET A 553 -17.55 -24.06 -18.74
C MET A 553 -16.24 -24.77 -19.10
N GLN A 554 -15.17 -24.56 -18.33
CA GLN A 554 -13.91 -25.27 -18.52
C GLN A 554 -14.07 -26.78 -18.26
N GLY A 555 -14.90 -27.17 -17.28
CA GLY A 555 -15.25 -28.56 -17.01
C GLY A 555 -16.01 -29.22 -18.17
N VAL A 556 -16.95 -28.52 -18.78
CA VAL A 556 -17.67 -28.97 -19.98
C VAL A 556 -16.71 -29.12 -21.17
N ALA A 557 -15.85 -28.12 -21.41
CA ALA A 557 -14.82 -28.20 -22.46
C ALA A 557 -13.89 -29.40 -22.28
N ASN A 558 -13.52 -29.73 -21.04
CA ASN A 558 -12.72 -30.92 -20.74
C ASN A 558 -13.44 -32.23 -21.07
N LYS A 559 -14.76 -32.32 -20.83
CA LYS A 559 -15.58 -33.50 -21.17
C LYS A 559 -15.74 -33.69 -22.68
N LEU A 560 -15.79 -32.58 -23.43
CA LEU A 560 -15.94 -32.59 -24.90
C LEU A 560 -14.71 -33.11 -25.65
N ARG A 561 -13.56 -33.31 -24.97
CA ARG A 561 -12.32 -33.85 -25.54
C ARG A 561 -12.52 -35.14 -26.34
N HIS A 562 -13.46 -35.98 -25.94
CA HIS A 562 -13.66 -37.30 -26.53
C HIS A 562 -14.48 -37.28 -27.84
N VAL A 563 -14.98 -36.12 -28.25
CA VAL A 563 -15.98 -36.01 -29.33
C VAL A 563 -15.44 -35.33 -30.60
N GLY A 564 -14.29 -34.65 -30.57
CA GLY A 564 -13.67 -34.22 -31.83
C GLY A 564 -12.56 -33.19 -31.76
N GLU A 565 -12.65 -32.15 -30.92
CA GLU A 565 -11.68 -31.04 -30.93
C GLU A 565 -11.37 -30.41 -29.55
N ASP A 566 -10.25 -29.69 -29.47
CA ASP A 566 -9.71 -29.13 -28.23
C ASP A 566 -10.37 -27.79 -27.83
N MET A 567 -11.64 -27.87 -27.40
CA MET A 567 -12.37 -26.77 -26.75
C MET A 567 -11.60 -26.14 -25.56
N ARG A 568 -10.59 -26.82 -25.01
CA ARG A 568 -9.78 -26.27 -23.89
C ARG A 568 -8.89 -25.13 -24.34
N SER A 569 -8.55 -25.07 -25.64
CA SER A 569 -7.81 -23.95 -26.22
C SER A 569 -8.51 -22.62 -25.98
N VAL A 570 -9.85 -22.60 -25.85
CA VAL A 570 -10.61 -21.41 -25.46
C VAL A 570 -10.13 -20.79 -24.15
N PHE A 571 -9.68 -21.62 -23.21
CA PHE A 571 -9.26 -21.19 -21.88
C PHE A 571 -7.75 -21.24 -21.65
N GLU A 572 -7.02 -22.09 -22.38
CA GLU A 572 -5.62 -22.42 -22.07
C GLU A 572 -4.63 -21.93 -23.13
N ASP A 573 -4.99 -22.02 -24.41
CA ASP A 573 -4.16 -21.62 -25.55
C ASP A 573 -5.00 -21.00 -26.68
N PRO A 574 -5.49 -19.76 -26.50
CA PRO A 574 -6.36 -19.12 -27.48
C PRO A 574 -5.66 -18.83 -28.82
N THR A 575 -4.34 -18.96 -28.90
CA THR A 575 -3.57 -18.78 -30.14
C THR A 575 -3.50 -20.04 -30.99
N SER A 576 -3.96 -21.19 -30.50
CA SER A 576 -3.91 -22.46 -31.25
C SER A 576 -5.11 -22.68 -32.17
N VAL A 577 -6.10 -21.78 -32.16
CA VAL A 577 -7.35 -21.95 -32.90
C VAL A 577 -7.46 -20.87 -33.96
N ASP A 578 -7.62 -21.29 -35.21
CA ASP A 578 -7.90 -20.43 -36.33
C ASP A 578 -9.42 -20.34 -36.59
N GLU A 579 -9.80 -19.47 -37.52
CA GLU A 579 -11.22 -19.26 -37.84
C GLU A 579 -11.92 -20.52 -38.41
N PRO A 580 -11.30 -21.33 -39.30
CA PRO A 580 -11.86 -22.62 -39.72
C PRO A 580 -12.12 -23.58 -38.55
N GLY A 581 -11.18 -23.72 -37.61
CA GLY A 581 -11.35 -24.55 -36.42
C GLY A 581 -12.50 -24.05 -35.54
N ALA A 582 -12.58 -22.73 -35.32
CA ALA A 582 -13.69 -22.13 -34.59
C ALA A 582 -15.05 -22.39 -35.28
N ALA A 583 -15.11 -22.26 -36.61
CA ALA A 583 -16.33 -22.52 -37.38
C ALA A 583 -16.81 -23.97 -37.24
N TYR A 584 -15.88 -24.92 -37.32
CA TYR A 584 -16.20 -26.34 -37.13
C TYR A 584 -16.76 -26.60 -35.74
N VAL A 585 -16.11 -26.09 -34.69
CA VAL A 585 -16.53 -26.25 -33.31
C VAL A 585 -17.91 -25.63 -33.06
N ILE A 586 -18.14 -24.42 -33.56
CA ILE A 586 -19.41 -23.70 -33.41
C ILE A 586 -20.56 -24.47 -34.05
N ALA A 587 -20.37 -25.02 -35.26
CA ALA A 587 -21.39 -25.77 -35.98
C ALA A 587 -21.82 -27.07 -35.28
N HIS A 588 -20.91 -27.68 -34.50
CA HIS A 588 -21.16 -28.98 -33.86
C HIS A 588 -21.43 -28.88 -32.34
N LEU A 589 -21.26 -27.70 -31.74
CA LEU A 589 -21.36 -27.47 -30.29
C LEU A 589 -22.66 -28.02 -29.70
N GLU A 590 -23.82 -27.68 -30.27
CA GLU A 590 -25.12 -28.13 -29.75
C GLU A 590 -25.28 -29.66 -29.81
N SER A 591 -24.75 -30.30 -30.87
CA SER A 591 -24.77 -31.76 -31.01
C SER A 591 -23.93 -32.40 -29.91
N TRP A 592 -22.71 -31.91 -29.72
CA TRP A 592 -21.80 -32.47 -28.72
C TRP A 592 -22.29 -32.27 -27.28
N LEU A 593 -22.95 -31.14 -26.99
CA LEU A 593 -23.55 -30.90 -25.69
C LEU A 593 -24.69 -31.90 -25.39
N LYS A 594 -25.50 -32.28 -26.39
CA LYS A 594 -26.52 -33.32 -26.23
C LYS A 594 -25.91 -34.68 -25.91
N ASP A 595 -24.80 -35.03 -26.56
CA ASP A 595 -24.08 -36.29 -26.31
C ASP A 595 -23.52 -36.37 -24.88
N ILE A 596 -23.09 -35.24 -24.29
CA ILE A 596 -22.66 -35.21 -22.88
C ILE A 596 -23.83 -35.41 -21.93
N VAL A 597 -24.99 -34.82 -22.20
CA VAL A 597 -26.20 -35.00 -21.37
C VAL A 597 -26.68 -36.44 -21.42
N LEU A 598 -26.49 -37.14 -22.53
CA LEU A 598 -26.87 -38.56 -22.68
C LEU A 598 -25.88 -39.54 -22.01
N ARG A 599 -24.65 -39.10 -21.68
CA ARG A 599 -23.61 -39.94 -21.05
C ARG A 599 -23.46 -39.75 -19.54
N ASN A 600 -24.09 -38.74 -18.94
CA ASN A 600 -24.22 -38.59 -17.48
C ASN A 600 -25.63 -38.97 -17.07
#